data_AF-A0A524CQW6-F1
#
_entry.id   AF-A0A524CQW6-F1
#
_cell.length_a   1.000
_cell.length_b   1.000
_cell.length_c   1.000
_cell.angle_alpha   90.00
_cell.angle_beta   90.00
_cell.angle_gamma   90.00
#
_symmetry.space_group_name_H-M   'P 1'
#
loop_
_entity.id
_entity.type
_entity.pdbx_description
1 polymer ?
#
loop_
_entity_poly.entity_id
_entity_poly.type
_entity_poly.pdbx_seq_one_letter_code
_entity_poly.pdbx_strand_id
1 'polypeptide(L)'
;MALKLSKNKIIQEKRSWGEDINIIVKFLSAWPAAIGNDKIIDLTVEKGTSILDLLDYFNEKFGDIFSQIREKIIILLNGQHITALDGLNTTVKKSDKITMFLPYSGG
;
A
#
# COMPACT_ATOMS: atom_id res chain seq x y z
N MET A 1 34.84 -13.13 -3.64
CA MET A 1 33.95 -14.31 -3.74
C MET A 1 32.57 -13.86 -3.29
N ALA A 2 31.63 -13.79 -4.22
CA ALA A 2 30.39 -13.03 -4.10
C ALA A 2 29.21 -13.85 -3.55
N LEU A 3 28.23 -13.11 -3.03
CA LEU A 3 26.79 -13.41 -2.93
C LEU A 3 26.28 -14.26 -1.75
N LYS A 4 25.68 -13.56 -0.78
CA LYS A 4 24.43 -14.00 -0.14
C LYS A 4 23.40 -12.88 -0.28
N LEU A 5 22.66 -12.90 -1.38
CA LEU A 5 21.44 -12.12 -1.56
C LEU A 5 20.38 -12.69 -0.62
N SER A 6 19.96 -11.89 0.35
CA SER A 6 18.84 -12.18 1.23
C SER A 6 17.56 -12.24 0.42
N LYS A 7 16.96 -13.43 0.36
CA LYS A 7 15.69 -13.70 -0.31
C LYS A 7 14.56 -13.20 0.59
N ASN A 8 14.08 -11.98 0.37
CA ASN A 8 12.83 -11.55 0.99
C ASN A 8 11.64 -12.20 0.29
N LYS A 9 10.82 -12.82 1.14
CA LYS A 9 9.78 -13.82 0.91
C LYS A 9 8.66 -13.29 0.03
N ILE A 10 8.53 -13.85 -1.18
CA ILE A 10 7.38 -13.65 -2.07
C ILE A 10 6.18 -14.37 -1.42
N ILE A 11 5.16 -13.61 -1.01
CA ILE A 11 3.90 -14.14 -0.51
C ILE A 11 3.10 -14.59 -1.74
N GLN A 12 3.21 -15.86 -2.07
CA GLN A 12 2.29 -16.52 -3.00
C GLN A 12 1.20 -17.21 -2.19
N GLU A 13 0.10 -16.52 -1.95
CA GLU A 13 -1.14 -17.16 -1.55
C GLU A 13 -2.13 -17.08 -2.71
N LYS A 14 -2.32 -18.24 -3.35
CA LYS A 14 -3.10 -18.46 -4.58
C LYS A 14 -4.58 -18.16 -4.39
N ARG A 15 -5.15 -17.26 -5.20
CA ARG A 15 -6.51 -17.38 -5.78
C ARG A 15 -6.53 -16.89 -7.24
N SER A 16 -6.64 -17.85 -8.15
CA SER A 16 -7.24 -17.86 -9.51
C SER A 16 -7.56 -16.56 -10.29
N TRP A 17 -6.89 -16.43 -11.45
CA TRP A 17 -7.28 -15.79 -12.74
C TRP A 17 -7.40 -14.26 -12.88
N GLY A 18 -6.47 -13.50 -12.30
CA GLY A 18 -6.25 -12.08 -12.65
C GLY A 18 -4.83 -11.84 -13.18
N GLU A 19 -4.65 -10.89 -14.10
CA GLU A 19 -3.30 -10.40 -14.43
C GLU A 19 -2.69 -9.76 -13.17
N ASP A 20 -1.51 -10.20 -12.74
CA ASP A 20 -0.77 -9.56 -11.66
C ASP A 20 -0.26 -8.19 -12.12
N ILE A 21 -0.60 -7.14 -11.38
CA ILE A 21 -0.10 -5.78 -11.60
C ILE A 21 0.84 -5.38 -10.47
N ASN A 22 1.94 -4.74 -10.85
CA ASN A 22 2.90 -4.21 -9.88
C ASN A 22 2.57 -2.73 -9.61
N ILE A 23 2.56 -2.37 -8.33
CA ILE A 23 2.28 -1.03 -7.81
C ILE A 23 3.34 -0.64 -6.79
N ILE A 24 3.52 0.65 -6.61
CA ILE A 24 4.47 1.20 -5.63
C ILE A 24 3.69 1.90 -4.54
N VAL A 25 3.82 1.43 -3.30
CA VAL A 25 3.19 2.05 -2.13
C VAL A 25 4.25 2.78 -1.32
N LYS A 26 4.09 4.10 -1.19
CA LYS A 26 4.97 4.97 -0.43
C LYS A 26 4.30 5.39 0.87
N PHE A 27 4.98 5.13 1.96
CA PHE A 27 4.57 5.55 3.30
C PHE A 27 5.38 6.76 3.73
N LEU A 28 4.70 7.85 4.08
CA LEU A 28 5.34 9.08 4.58
C LEU A 28 4.99 9.35 6.05
N SER A 29 5.63 10.38 6.61
CA SER A 29 5.46 10.80 8.00
C SER A 29 5.89 9.70 8.98
N ALA A 30 5.08 9.39 10.00
CA ALA A 30 5.43 8.36 10.99
C ALA A 30 5.03 6.93 10.61
N TRP A 31 4.41 6.73 9.44
CA TRP A 31 4.07 5.38 8.98
C TRP A 31 5.27 4.42 8.94
N PRO A 32 6.46 4.81 8.42
CA PRO A 32 7.62 3.94 8.43
C PRO A 32 7.94 3.42 9.84
N ALA A 33 7.84 4.24 10.88
CA ALA A 33 8.11 3.78 12.25
C ALA A 33 7.11 2.71 12.73
N ALA A 34 5.86 2.73 12.23
CA ALA A 34 4.81 1.77 12.59
C ALA A 34 4.88 0.45 11.80
N ILE A 35 5.39 0.49 10.56
CA ILE A 35 5.37 -0.66 9.62
C ILE A 35 6.72 -1.33 9.38
N GLY A 36 7.80 -0.90 10.07
CA GLY A 36 9.11 -1.55 10.00
C GLY A 36 10.23 -0.77 9.28
N ASN A 37 10.14 0.55 9.24
CA ASN A 37 11.01 1.55 8.59
C ASN A 37 11.01 1.56 7.05
N ASP A 38 10.25 0.69 6.39
CA ASP A 38 10.12 0.70 4.94
C ASP A 38 9.26 1.88 4.47
N LYS A 39 9.91 2.84 3.79
CA LYS A 39 9.24 4.04 3.23
C LYS A 39 8.56 3.76 1.90
N ILE A 40 9.01 2.74 1.17
CA ILE A 40 8.53 2.38 -0.17
C ILE A 40 8.45 0.86 -0.22
N ILE A 41 7.30 0.35 -0.62
CA ILE A 41 7.03 -1.08 -0.79
C ILE A 41 6.55 -1.31 -2.22
N ASP A 42 7.30 -2.10 -2.98
CA ASP A 42 6.86 -2.64 -4.26
C ASP A 42 5.95 -3.83 -3.99
N LEU A 43 4.68 -3.71 -4.37
CA LEU A 43 3.65 -4.72 -4.13
C LEU A 43 3.09 -5.20 -5.47
N THR A 44 2.93 -6.52 -5.57
CA THR A 44 2.21 -7.13 -6.70
C THR A 44 0.82 -7.49 -6.21
N VAL A 45 -0.20 -6.94 -6.85
CA VAL A 45 -1.62 -7.16 -6.53
C VAL A 45 -2.37 -7.61 -7.77
N GLU A 46 -3.57 -8.13 -7.58
CA GLU A 46 -4.42 -8.56 -8.69
C GLU A 46 -4.96 -7.35 -9.46
N LYS A 47 -5.08 -7.46 -10.78
CA LYS A 47 -5.77 -6.44 -11.58
C LYS A 47 -7.23 -6.36 -11.14
N GLY A 48 -7.67 -5.17 -10.77
CA GLY A 48 -9.02 -4.95 -10.24
C GLY A 48 -9.07 -4.73 -8.73
N THR A 49 -7.96 -4.94 -8.02
CA THR A 49 -7.83 -4.58 -6.59
C THR A 49 -8.17 -3.10 -6.39
N SER A 50 -8.97 -2.82 -5.36
CA SER A 50 -9.30 -1.45 -4.95
C SER A 50 -8.37 -0.95 -3.85
N ILE A 51 -8.40 0.36 -3.58
CA ILE A 51 -7.69 0.93 -2.42
C ILE A 51 -8.20 0.31 -1.11
N LEU A 52 -9.48 -0.05 -1.04
CA LEU A 52 -10.06 -0.74 0.11
C LEU A 52 -9.37 -2.08 0.37
N ASP A 53 -9.29 -2.94 -0.65
CA ASP A 53 -8.66 -4.26 -0.56
C ASP A 53 -7.18 -4.14 -0.14
N LEU A 54 -6.50 -3.09 -0.61
CA LEU A 54 -5.13 -2.78 -0.22
C LEU A 54 -5.00 -2.43 1.26
N LEU A 55 -5.93 -1.63 1.80
CA LEU A 55 -5.94 -1.29 3.22
C LEU A 55 -6.23 -2.52 4.09
N ASP A 56 -7.14 -3.38 3.66
CA ASP A 56 -7.44 -4.63 4.35
C ASP A 56 -6.23 -5.57 4.36
N TYR A 57 -5.54 -5.71 3.21
CA TYR A 57 -4.27 -6.44 3.14
C TYR A 57 -3.21 -5.87 4.10
N PHE A 58 -3.10 -4.54 4.19
CA PHE A 58 -2.17 -3.91 5.12
C PHE A 58 -2.56 -4.09 6.59
N ASN A 59 -3.86 -4.10 6.90
CA ASN A 59 -4.35 -4.44 8.24
C ASN A 59 -4.01 -5.89 8.62
N GLU A 60 -4.18 -6.85 7.71
CA GLU A 60 -3.80 -8.24 7.97
C GLU A 60 -2.30 -8.40 8.19
N LYS A 61 -1.50 -7.65 7.43
CA LYS A 61 -0.03 -7.76 7.45
C LYS A 61 0.63 -7.03 8.63
N PHE A 62 0.16 -5.83 8.95
CA PHE A 62 0.77 -4.94 9.94
C PHE A 62 -0.06 -4.81 11.23
N GLY A 63 -1.22 -5.48 11.30
CA GLY A 63 -2.19 -5.36 12.38
C GLY A 63 -3.19 -4.23 12.14
N ASP A 64 -4.16 -4.10 13.06
CA ASP A 64 -5.33 -3.22 13.00
C ASP A 64 -5.03 -1.69 13.03
N ILE A 65 -3.80 -1.31 12.70
CA ILE A 65 -3.32 0.06 12.69
C ILE A 65 -4.10 0.88 11.67
N PHE A 66 -4.36 0.36 10.46
CA PHE A 66 -5.01 1.13 9.40
C PHE A 66 -6.52 1.30 9.64
N SER A 67 -7.16 0.36 10.33
CA SER A 67 -8.57 0.47 10.73
C SER A 67 -8.81 1.65 11.67
N GLN A 68 -7.96 1.79 12.70
CA GLN A 68 -8.11 2.83 13.74
C GLN A 68 -7.90 4.26 13.23
N ILE A 69 -7.13 4.41 12.15
CA ILE A 69 -6.79 5.72 11.58
C ILE A 69 -7.37 5.91 10.19
N ARG A 70 -8.20 4.99 9.70
CA ARG A 70 -8.76 4.98 8.33
C ARG A 70 -9.35 6.32 7.90
N GLU A 71 -10.07 6.99 8.81
CA GLU A 71 -10.69 8.30 8.57
C GLU A 71 -9.69 9.46 8.53
N LYS A 72 -8.47 9.24 9.03
CA LYS A 72 -7.39 10.22 9.11
C LYS A 72 -6.30 9.95 8.07
N ILE A 73 -6.29 8.82 7.37
CA ILE A 73 -5.26 8.56 6.34
C ILE A 73 -5.55 9.41 5.11
N ILE A 74 -4.55 10.16 4.68
CA ILE A 74 -4.55 10.76 3.35
C ILE A 74 -3.92 9.76 2.40
N ILE A 75 -4.69 9.38 1.37
CA ILE A 75 -4.26 8.46 0.31
C ILE A 75 -4.25 9.24 -1.00
N LEU A 76 -3.10 9.23 -1.67
CA LEU A 76 -2.93 9.80 -2.99
C LEU A 76 -2.63 8.69 -3.99
N LEU A 77 -3.36 8.66 -5.10
CA LEU A 77 -3.07 7.83 -6.26
C LEU A 77 -2.45 8.71 -7.34
N ASN A 78 -1.20 8.43 -7.72
CA ASN A 78 -0.43 9.22 -8.70
C ASN A 78 -0.41 10.74 -8.38
N GLY A 79 -0.42 11.09 -7.09
CA GLY A 79 -0.42 12.48 -6.62
C GLY A 79 -1.80 13.12 -6.48
N GLN A 80 -2.87 12.44 -6.87
CA GLN A 80 -4.25 12.92 -6.73
C GLN A 80 -4.93 12.27 -5.51
N HIS A 81 -5.66 13.07 -4.72
CA HIS A 81 -6.39 12.56 -3.56
C HIS A 81 -7.49 11.59 -3.99
N ILE A 82 -7.62 10.43 -3.31
CA ILE A 82 -8.59 9.40 -3.70
C ILE A 82 -10.04 9.89 -3.67
N THR A 83 -10.37 10.87 -2.83
CA THR A 83 -11.73 11.46 -2.79
C THR A 83 -12.06 12.28 -4.04
N ALA A 84 -11.06 12.70 -4.83
CA ALA A 84 -11.27 13.30 -6.14
C ALA A 84 -11.39 12.26 -7.27
N LEU A 85 -11.26 10.97 -6.92
CA LEU A 85 -11.47 9.81 -7.78
C LEU A 85 -12.76 9.09 -7.31
N ASP A 86 -12.70 7.77 -7.10
CA ASP A 86 -13.82 6.96 -6.62
C ASP A 86 -13.64 6.56 -5.13
N GLY A 87 -12.90 7.38 -4.37
CA GLY A 87 -12.61 7.14 -2.96
C GLY A 87 -11.88 5.82 -2.74
N LEU A 88 -12.33 5.04 -1.75
CA LEU A 88 -11.75 3.73 -1.43
C LEU A 88 -12.05 2.66 -2.48
N ASN A 89 -13.07 2.86 -3.32
CA ASN A 89 -13.41 1.94 -4.41
C ASN A 89 -12.52 2.14 -5.64
N THR A 90 -11.65 3.15 -5.63
CA THR A 90 -10.71 3.42 -6.73
C THR A 90 -9.87 2.17 -7.02
N THR A 91 -9.98 1.66 -8.24
CA THR A 91 -9.20 0.52 -8.72
C THR A 91 -7.78 0.92 -9.04
N VAL A 92 -6.80 0.17 -8.53
CA VAL A 92 -5.38 0.39 -8.85
C VAL A 92 -5.01 -0.22 -10.20
N LYS A 93 -4.12 0.46 -10.90
CA LYS A 93 -3.62 0.09 -12.23
C LYS A 93 -2.13 -0.22 -12.17
N LYS A 94 -1.65 -0.89 -13.21
CA LYS A 94 -0.23 -1.21 -13.36
C LYS A 94 0.63 0.06 -13.30
N SER A 95 1.69 -0.01 -12.52
CA SER A 95 2.64 1.09 -12.29
C SER A 95 2.08 2.29 -11.52
N ASP A 96 0.91 2.14 -10.88
CA ASP A 96 0.38 3.19 -10.02
C ASP A 96 1.27 3.42 -8.80
N LYS A 97 1.37 4.70 -8.43
CA LYS A 97 2.09 5.16 -7.25
C LYS A 97 1.08 5.60 -6.20
N ILE A 98 0.98 4.81 -5.14
CA ILE A 98 0.11 5.09 -4.01
C ILE A 98 0.95 5.74 -2.93
N THR A 99 0.53 6.89 -2.43
CA THR A 99 1.17 7.55 -1.29
C THR A 99 0.20 7.60 -0.14
N MET A 100 0.59 7.06 1.02
CA MET A 100 -0.20 7.07 2.23
C MET A 100 0.52 7.85 3.33
N PHE A 101 -0.20 8.76 3.97
CA PHE A 101 0.33 9.51 5.09
C PHE A 101 -0.75 9.95 6.08
N LEU A 102 -0.35 10.16 7.32
CA LEU A 102 -1.20 10.81 8.30
C LEU A 102 -0.98 12.32 8.23
N PRO A 103 -2.06 13.13 8.26
CA PRO A 103 -1.96 14.56 8.48
C PRO A 103 -1.40 14.76 9.89
N TYR A 104 -0.11 15.07 9.95
CA TYR A 104 0.49 15.54 11.19
C TYR A 104 0.05 16.99 11.39
N SER A 105 -0.62 17.25 12.51
CA SER A 105 -0.77 18.60 13.05
C SER A 105 0.56 18.98 13.69
N GLY A 106 1.54 19.37 12.88
CA GLY A 106 2.84 19.83 13.33
C GLY A 106 3.27 21.02 12.49
N GLY A 107 3.22 22.20 13.09
CA GLY A 107 3.90 23.40 12.58
C GLY A 107 5.40 23.35 12.87
#